data_AF-A0A961WEL6-F1
#
_entry.id   AF-A0A961WEL6-F1
#
_cell.length_a   1.000
_cell.length_b   1.000
_cell.length_c   1.000
_cell.angle_alpha   90.00
_cell.angle_beta   90.00
_cell.angle_gamma   90.00
#
_symmetry.space_group_name_H-M   'P 1'
#
loop_
_entity.id
_entity.type
_entity.pdbx_description
1 polymer ?
#
loop_
_entity_poly.entity_id
_entity_poly.type
_entity_poly.pdbx_seq_one_letter_code
_entity_poly.pdbx_strand_id
1 'polypeptide(L)'
;LVVPRDGDLPAIVDQVHVAAGYEAALGAALGDDLDAPAGTDAAVHWEFVPTGDDDPALPAGAAPLARRVQAPAELERRLAQVGVVARSKGSALQRQLKPGQRLVSREGDLWRWDGFVAAAEGSTAAAQRLAQRNRLAVIETEEAEARAQAETERSAEAAVAAHLEAAEAEKRTLAQTWKALHSKLTEARESHAKAREAQRENETRLAAIIEARG
;
A
#
# COMPACT_ATOMS: atom_id res chain seq x y z
N LEU A 1 14.94 -29.52 19.27
CA LEU A 1 14.83 -29.13 17.85
C LEU A 1 13.55 -28.34 17.71
N VAL A 2 13.66 -27.03 17.45
CA VAL A 2 12.51 -26.17 17.21
C VAL A 2 12.14 -26.36 15.75
N VAL A 3 11.01 -27.02 15.48
CA VAL A 3 10.46 -27.11 14.13
C VAL A 3 9.96 -25.70 13.76
N PRO A 4 10.37 -25.12 12.61
CA PRO A 4 9.87 -23.84 12.16
C PRO A 4 8.34 -23.88 12.06
N ARG A 5 7.65 -22.78 12.36
CA ARG A 5 6.21 -22.69 12.10
C ARG A 5 6.01 -22.59 10.58
N ASP A 6 4.91 -23.14 10.07
CA ASP A 6 4.57 -23.23 8.63
C ASP A 6 4.61 -21.88 7.86
N GLY A 7 4.81 -20.74 8.51
CA GLY A 7 4.91 -19.41 7.89
C GLY A 7 6.32 -18.84 7.70
N ASP A 8 7.39 -19.52 8.14
CA ASP A 8 8.77 -18.98 8.09
C ASP A 8 9.63 -19.53 6.92
N LEU A 9 9.13 -20.51 6.16
CA LEU A 9 9.87 -21.10 5.03
C LEU A 9 9.41 -20.48 3.70
N PRO A 10 10.33 -20.12 2.80
CA PRO A 10 9.98 -19.50 1.52
C PRO A 10 9.21 -20.48 0.63
N ALA A 11 8.18 -19.99 -0.06
CA ALA A 11 7.40 -20.79 -0.98
C ALA A 11 8.29 -21.30 -2.12
N ILE A 12 8.00 -22.50 -2.66
CA ILE A 12 8.84 -23.05 -3.74
C ILE A 12 8.83 -22.17 -4.98
N VAL A 13 7.73 -21.43 -5.22
CA VAL A 13 7.62 -20.48 -6.34
C VAL A 13 8.68 -19.38 -6.32
N ASP A 14 9.14 -18.98 -5.13
CA ASP A 14 10.19 -17.96 -4.97
C ASP A 14 11.56 -18.45 -5.47
N GLN A 15 11.71 -19.77 -5.63
CA GLN A 15 12.92 -20.43 -6.14
C GLN A 15 12.78 -20.88 -7.60
N VAL A 16 11.67 -20.54 -8.27
CA VAL A 16 11.37 -20.95 -9.64
C VAL A 16 11.54 -19.80 -10.60
N HIS A 17 12.22 -20.04 -11.72
CA HIS A 17 12.32 -19.12 -12.85
C HIS A 17 11.65 -19.72 -14.09
N VAL A 18 10.72 -18.97 -14.68
CA VAL A 18 9.92 -19.41 -15.83
C VAL A 18 10.28 -18.59 -17.07
N ALA A 19 10.39 -19.24 -18.22
CA ALA A 19 10.56 -18.56 -19.49
C ALA A 19 9.35 -17.66 -19.80
N ALA A 20 9.60 -16.44 -20.30
CA ALA A 20 8.56 -15.45 -20.56
C ALA A 20 7.39 -15.99 -21.40
N GLY A 21 6.15 -15.78 -20.92
CA GLY A 21 4.92 -16.22 -21.56
C GLY A 21 4.57 -17.70 -21.33
N TYR A 22 5.07 -18.28 -20.23
CA TYR A 22 4.71 -19.61 -19.70
C TYR A 22 4.24 -19.56 -18.23
N GLU A 23 4.12 -18.37 -17.65
CA GLU A 23 3.73 -18.14 -16.25
C GLU A 23 2.32 -18.67 -16.00
N ALA A 24 1.38 -18.37 -16.90
CA ALA A 24 0.01 -18.88 -16.84
C ALA A 24 -0.04 -20.41 -16.98
N ALA A 25 0.84 -20.99 -17.78
CA ALA A 25 0.96 -22.44 -17.93
C ALA A 25 1.43 -23.10 -16.63
N LEU A 26 2.43 -22.51 -15.96
CA LEU A 26 2.90 -23.00 -14.66
C LEU A 26 1.81 -22.87 -13.58
N GLY A 27 1.16 -21.70 -13.51
CA GLY A 27 0.07 -21.46 -12.56
C GLY A 27 -1.10 -22.42 -12.76
N ALA A 28 -1.51 -22.66 -14.00
CA ALA A 28 -2.54 -23.67 -14.32
C ALA A 28 -2.08 -25.09 -13.99
N ALA A 29 -0.79 -25.38 -14.14
CA ALA A 29 -0.22 -26.70 -13.91
C ALA A 29 -0.06 -27.06 -12.45
N LEU A 30 0.18 -26.12 -11.54
CA LEU A 30 0.49 -26.42 -10.12
C LEU A 30 -0.43 -25.70 -9.13
N GLY A 31 -0.99 -24.54 -9.48
CA GLY A 31 -1.92 -23.81 -8.61
C GLY A 31 -1.35 -23.57 -7.23
N ASP A 32 -2.16 -23.82 -6.20
CA ASP A 32 -1.82 -23.62 -4.78
C ASP A 32 -0.63 -24.48 -4.32
N ASP A 33 -0.29 -25.55 -5.04
CA ASP A 33 0.87 -26.38 -4.70
C ASP A 33 2.18 -25.55 -4.76
N LEU A 34 2.22 -24.45 -5.53
CA LEU A 34 3.36 -23.54 -5.61
C LEU A 34 3.66 -22.74 -4.33
N ASP A 35 2.68 -22.63 -3.43
CA ASP A 35 2.82 -21.91 -2.16
C ASP A 35 3.54 -22.75 -1.09
N ALA A 36 3.64 -24.07 -1.29
CA ALA A 36 4.32 -24.96 -0.35
C ALA A 36 5.86 -24.79 -0.44
N PRO A 37 6.60 -24.77 0.68
CA PRO A 37 8.05 -24.76 0.68
C PRO A 37 8.65 -26.10 0.21
N ALA A 38 9.93 -26.10 -0.13
CA ALA A 38 10.71 -27.32 -0.32
C ALA A 38 11.20 -27.87 1.03
N GLY A 39 11.23 -29.19 1.19
CA GLY A 39 11.79 -29.88 2.35
C GLY A 39 10.75 -30.22 3.44
N THR A 40 11.05 -31.26 4.22
CA THR A 40 10.12 -31.89 5.17
C THR A 40 9.91 -31.11 6.48
N ASP A 41 10.38 -29.87 6.54
CA ASP A 41 10.35 -29.03 7.76
C ASP A 41 8.99 -28.35 7.99
N ALA A 42 8.10 -28.36 6.98
CA ALA A 42 6.71 -27.87 7.07
C ALA A 42 5.70 -29.01 6.98
N ALA A 43 4.49 -28.81 7.53
CA ALA A 43 3.42 -29.81 7.45
C ALA A 43 2.92 -30.05 6.00
N VAL A 44 2.97 -29.02 5.16
CA VAL A 44 2.70 -29.08 3.72
C VAL A 44 3.97 -28.67 3.00
N HIS A 45 4.54 -29.55 2.19
CA HIS A 45 5.82 -29.30 1.53
C HIS A 45 5.98 -30.11 0.25
N TRP A 46 6.96 -29.71 -0.55
CA TRP A 46 7.53 -30.54 -1.61
C TRP A 46 8.69 -31.36 -1.09
N GLU A 47 8.65 -32.66 -1.34
CA GLU A 47 9.75 -33.58 -1.05
C GLU A 47 10.43 -34.00 -2.36
N PHE A 48 11.75 -34.15 -2.32
CA PHE A 48 12.49 -34.62 -3.48
C PHE A 48 12.14 -36.08 -3.79
N VAL A 49 11.54 -36.31 -4.95
CA VAL A 49 11.30 -37.64 -5.48
C VAL A 49 11.98 -37.75 -6.85
N PRO A 50 12.99 -38.64 -7.00
CA PRO A 50 13.70 -38.78 -8.25
C PRO A 50 12.77 -39.25 -9.38
N THR A 51 13.03 -38.76 -10.59
CA THR A 51 12.34 -39.21 -11.81
C THR A 51 12.53 -40.72 -11.96
N GLY A 52 11.43 -41.44 -12.19
CA GLY A 52 11.47 -42.90 -12.35
C GLY A 52 11.71 -43.30 -13.79
N ASP A 53 12.43 -44.40 -14.02
CA ASP A 53 12.64 -44.97 -15.37
C ASP A 53 11.33 -45.41 -16.04
N ASP A 54 10.32 -45.77 -15.23
CA ASP A 54 8.98 -46.17 -15.69
C ASP A 54 8.00 -45.00 -15.83
N ASP A 55 8.46 -43.75 -15.65
CA ASP A 55 7.60 -42.59 -15.80
C ASP A 55 7.13 -42.47 -17.27
N PRO A 56 5.81 -42.41 -17.52
CA PRO A 56 5.31 -42.43 -18.89
C PRO A 56 5.75 -41.19 -19.67
N ALA A 57 6.11 -41.39 -20.94
CA ALA A 57 6.37 -40.28 -21.84
C ALA A 57 5.11 -39.45 -22.08
N LEU A 58 5.29 -38.15 -22.30
CA LEU A 58 4.21 -37.27 -22.74
C LEU A 58 3.75 -37.64 -24.17
N PRO A 59 2.47 -37.39 -24.53
CA PRO A 59 1.98 -37.61 -25.88
C PRO A 59 2.80 -36.86 -26.93
N ALA A 60 2.92 -37.45 -28.13
CA ALA A 60 3.60 -36.81 -29.25
C ALA A 60 2.95 -35.45 -29.56
N GLY A 61 3.78 -34.40 -29.64
CA GLY A 61 3.32 -33.02 -29.83
C GLY A 61 3.10 -32.22 -28.54
N ALA A 62 3.30 -32.82 -27.37
CA ALA A 62 3.44 -32.11 -26.09
C ALA A 62 4.91 -32.05 -25.68
N ALA A 63 5.40 -30.86 -25.33
CA ALA A 63 6.75 -30.68 -24.80
C ALA A 63 6.70 -30.56 -23.27
N PRO A 64 7.58 -31.20 -22.50
CA PRO A 64 7.56 -31.09 -21.04
C PRO A 64 7.78 -29.65 -20.59
N LEU A 65 6.97 -29.20 -19.62
CA LEU A 65 7.07 -27.86 -19.03
C LEU A 65 8.43 -27.64 -18.35
N ALA A 66 9.07 -28.71 -17.87
CA ALA A 66 10.44 -28.70 -17.36
C ALA A 66 11.47 -28.06 -18.32
N ARG A 67 11.22 -28.04 -19.65
CA ARG A 67 12.10 -27.35 -20.61
C ARG A 67 12.00 -25.82 -20.58
N ARG A 68 11.00 -25.29 -19.89
CA ARG A 68 10.66 -23.85 -19.84
C ARG A 68 10.76 -23.28 -18.43
N VAL A 69 11.09 -24.11 -17.45
CA VAL A 69 11.08 -23.76 -16.03
C VAL A 69 12.38 -24.26 -15.43
N GLN A 70 13.13 -23.36 -14.81
CA GLN A 70 14.23 -23.69 -13.91
C GLN A 70 13.64 -23.72 -12.50
N ALA A 71 13.73 -24.87 -11.83
CA ALA A 71 13.09 -25.10 -10.54
C ALA A 71 13.98 -25.98 -9.65
N PRO A 72 13.74 -25.99 -8.33
CA PRO A 72 14.33 -26.98 -7.43
C PRO A 72 14.04 -28.42 -7.88
N ALA A 73 14.92 -29.35 -7.49
CA ALA A 73 14.86 -30.74 -7.92
C ALA A 73 13.55 -31.45 -7.52
N GLU A 74 12.93 -30.99 -6.44
CA GLU A 74 11.63 -31.42 -5.93
C GLU A 74 10.50 -31.28 -6.96
N LEU A 75 10.60 -30.29 -7.87
CA LEU A 75 9.60 -30.07 -8.91
C LEU A 75 9.92 -30.79 -10.24
N GLU A 76 11.13 -31.31 -10.42
CA GLU A 76 11.60 -31.83 -11.71
C GLU A 76 10.68 -32.91 -12.26
N ARG A 77 10.42 -33.95 -11.46
CA ARG A 77 9.56 -35.07 -11.84
C ARG A 77 8.14 -34.62 -12.19
N ARG A 78 7.60 -33.67 -11.42
CA ARG A 78 6.25 -33.13 -11.64
C ARG A 78 6.18 -32.33 -12.95
N LEU A 79 7.15 -31.44 -13.19
CA LEU A 79 7.24 -30.60 -14.38
C LEU A 79 7.49 -31.42 -15.66
N ALA A 80 8.16 -32.57 -15.56
CA ALA A 80 8.34 -33.50 -16.67
C ALA A 80 7.02 -34.14 -17.13
N GLN A 81 6.05 -34.31 -16.22
CA GLN A 81 4.73 -34.89 -16.48
C GLN A 81 3.64 -33.85 -16.83
N VAL A 82 4.05 -32.60 -17.05
CA VAL A 82 3.18 -31.52 -17.54
C VAL A 82 3.58 -31.21 -18.99
N GLY A 83 2.69 -31.50 -19.94
CA GLY A 83 2.94 -31.24 -21.36
C GLY A 83 2.40 -29.89 -21.82
N VAL A 84 3.24 -29.04 -22.39
CA VAL A 84 2.82 -27.80 -23.03
C VAL A 84 2.40 -28.07 -24.47
N VAL A 85 1.20 -27.63 -24.83
CA VAL A 85 0.58 -27.81 -26.15
C VAL A 85 -0.07 -26.52 -26.63
N ALA A 86 -0.29 -26.40 -27.95
CA ALA A 86 -1.16 -25.35 -28.47
C ALA A 86 -2.60 -25.58 -28.02
N ARG A 87 -3.34 -24.52 -27.68
CA ARG A 87 -4.74 -24.59 -27.21
C ARG A 87 -5.63 -25.45 -28.11
N SER A 88 -5.49 -25.32 -29.43
CA SER A 88 -6.25 -26.10 -30.42
C SER A 88 -5.99 -27.62 -30.40
N LYS A 89 -4.85 -28.06 -29.83
CA LYS A 89 -4.48 -29.49 -29.75
C LYS A 89 -4.83 -30.13 -28.41
N GLY A 90 -5.14 -29.34 -27.38
CA GLY A 90 -5.34 -29.84 -26.00
C GLY A 90 -6.39 -30.94 -25.91
N SER A 91 -7.59 -30.72 -26.44
CA SER A 91 -8.69 -31.70 -26.40
C SER A 91 -8.36 -33.01 -27.14
N ALA A 92 -7.66 -32.94 -28.27
CA ALA A 92 -7.29 -34.12 -29.05
C ALA A 92 -6.20 -34.95 -28.33
N LEU A 93 -5.21 -34.28 -27.74
CA LEU A 93 -4.10 -34.93 -27.03
C LEU A 93 -4.48 -35.41 -25.63
N GLN A 94 -5.51 -34.81 -24.99
CA GLN A 94 -5.99 -35.22 -23.67
C GLN A 94 -6.29 -36.72 -23.60
N ARG A 95 -6.90 -37.30 -24.64
CA ARG A 95 -7.26 -38.72 -24.70
C ARG A 95 -6.06 -39.67 -24.71
N GLN A 96 -4.86 -39.15 -24.93
CA GLN A 96 -3.62 -39.91 -24.98
C GLN A 96 -2.83 -39.83 -23.67
N LEU A 97 -3.26 -39.01 -22.71
CA LEU A 97 -2.60 -38.87 -21.42
C LEU A 97 -2.63 -40.18 -20.62
N LYS A 98 -1.52 -40.46 -19.96
CA LYS A 98 -1.42 -41.52 -18.95
C LYS A 98 -1.85 -40.98 -17.58
N PRO A 99 -2.23 -41.87 -16.64
CA PRO A 99 -2.56 -41.46 -15.28
C PRO A 99 -1.50 -40.54 -14.67
N GLY A 100 -1.94 -39.45 -14.03
CA GLY A 100 -1.06 -38.45 -13.39
C GLY A 100 -0.56 -37.32 -14.30
N GLN A 101 -0.65 -37.49 -15.63
CA GLN A 101 -0.24 -36.47 -16.61
C GLN A 101 -1.29 -35.36 -16.74
N ARG A 102 -0.81 -34.17 -17.13
CA ARG A 102 -1.67 -33.04 -17.53
C ARG A 102 -1.06 -32.31 -18.72
N LEU A 103 -1.91 -31.67 -19.51
CA LEU A 103 -1.51 -30.74 -20.56
C LEU A 103 -1.88 -29.33 -20.16
N VAL A 104 -1.04 -28.38 -20.55
CA VAL A 104 -1.32 -26.95 -20.41
C VAL A 104 -1.10 -26.20 -21.71
N SER A 105 -1.87 -25.15 -21.94
CA SER A 105 -1.57 -24.16 -22.97
C SER A 105 -0.68 -23.04 -22.41
N ARG A 106 -0.12 -22.19 -23.27
CA ARG A 106 0.64 -21.01 -22.81
C ARG A 106 -0.28 -20.00 -22.12
N GLU A 107 -1.53 -19.98 -22.55
CA GLU A 107 -2.59 -19.12 -22.07
C GLU A 107 -3.11 -19.56 -20.68
N GLY A 108 -2.82 -20.79 -20.25
CA GLY A 108 -3.24 -21.32 -18.95
C GLY A 108 -4.47 -22.24 -19.01
N ASP A 109 -4.85 -22.76 -20.18
CA ASP A 109 -5.80 -23.87 -20.26
C ASP A 109 -5.16 -25.14 -19.67
N LEU A 110 -5.96 -25.99 -19.02
CA LEU A 110 -5.54 -27.23 -18.39
C LEU A 110 -6.43 -28.38 -18.86
N TRP A 111 -5.79 -29.48 -19.28
CA TRP A 111 -6.43 -30.78 -19.54
C TRP A 111 -5.77 -31.86 -18.70
N ARG A 112 -6.55 -32.57 -17.88
CA ARG A 112 -6.06 -33.70 -17.08
C ARG A 112 -6.46 -35.04 -17.69
N TRP A 113 -5.69 -36.07 -17.36
CA TRP A 113 -5.89 -37.44 -17.83
C TRP A 113 -7.26 -38.04 -17.46
N ASP A 114 -7.87 -37.57 -16.37
CA ASP A 114 -9.16 -38.02 -15.84
C ASP A 114 -10.38 -37.35 -16.51
N GLY A 115 -10.14 -36.51 -17.51
CA GLY A 115 -11.19 -35.79 -18.23
C GLY A 115 -11.48 -34.38 -17.70
N PHE A 116 -10.85 -33.95 -16.60
CA PHE A 116 -11.00 -32.56 -16.12
C PHE A 116 -10.40 -31.57 -17.13
N VAL A 117 -11.15 -30.51 -17.44
CA VAL A 117 -10.74 -29.42 -18.31
C VAL A 117 -11.05 -28.09 -17.63
N ALA A 118 -10.07 -27.21 -17.57
CA ALA A 118 -10.26 -25.81 -17.20
C ALA A 118 -9.71 -24.92 -18.31
N ALA A 119 -10.56 -24.06 -18.88
CA ALA A 119 -10.10 -23.07 -19.84
C ALA A 119 -9.34 -21.95 -19.13
N ALA A 120 -8.39 -21.30 -19.80
CA ALA A 120 -7.67 -20.14 -19.27
C ALA A 120 -8.62 -19.01 -18.81
N GLU A 121 -9.73 -18.84 -19.53
CA GLU A 121 -10.79 -17.86 -19.26
C GLU A 121 -11.79 -18.37 -18.20
N GLY A 122 -11.75 -19.66 -17.87
CA GLY A 122 -12.55 -20.29 -16.84
C GLY A 122 -11.90 -20.12 -15.49
N SER A 123 -12.15 -18.96 -14.86
CA SER A 123 -11.75 -18.62 -13.49
C SER A 123 -11.79 -19.84 -12.54
N THR A 124 -10.64 -20.45 -12.27
CA THR A 124 -10.54 -21.50 -11.25
C THR A 124 -10.70 -20.89 -9.86
N ALA A 125 -11.14 -21.67 -8.87
CA ALA A 125 -11.29 -21.18 -7.49
C ALA A 125 -9.96 -20.63 -6.92
N ALA A 126 -8.82 -21.19 -7.34
CA ALA A 126 -7.48 -20.68 -7.00
C ALA A 126 -7.20 -19.32 -7.63
N ALA A 127 -7.53 -19.12 -8.92
CA ALA A 127 -7.41 -17.82 -9.58
C ALA A 127 -8.30 -16.75 -8.92
N GLN A 128 -9.50 -17.13 -8.46
CA GLN A 128 -10.37 -16.22 -7.68
C GLN A 128 -9.75 -15.86 -6.33
N ARG A 129 -9.19 -16.84 -5.61
CA ARG A 129 -8.50 -16.59 -4.33
C ARG A 129 -7.29 -15.67 -4.51
N LEU A 130 -6.46 -15.92 -5.52
CA LEU A 130 -5.29 -15.09 -5.81
C LEU A 130 -5.70 -13.67 -6.22
N ALA A 131 -6.72 -13.54 -7.08
CA ALA A 131 -7.28 -12.23 -7.45
C ALA A 131 -7.86 -11.48 -6.24
N GLN A 132 -8.53 -12.19 -5.32
CA GLN A 132 -9.02 -11.62 -4.07
C GLN A 132 -7.88 -11.19 -3.13
N ARG A 133 -6.81 -11.98 -3.00
CA ARG A 133 -5.62 -11.61 -2.22
C ARG A 133 -4.92 -10.37 -2.77
N ASN A 134 -4.70 -10.33 -4.09
CA ASN A 134 -4.10 -9.16 -4.73
C ASN A 134 -4.97 -7.91 -4.57
N ARG A 135 -6.30 -8.06 -4.70
CA ARG A 135 -7.24 -6.97 -4.47
C ARG A 135 -7.22 -6.49 -3.02
N LEU A 136 -7.12 -7.40 -2.05
CA LEU A 136 -7.01 -7.03 -0.64
C LEU A 136 -5.73 -6.24 -0.37
N ALA A 137 -4.58 -6.69 -0.89
CA ALA A 137 -3.31 -5.98 -0.72
C ALA A 137 -3.32 -4.57 -1.31
N VAL A 138 -3.99 -4.37 -2.46
CA VAL A 138 -4.20 -3.05 -3.04
C VAL A 138 -5.06 -2.18 -2.12
N ILE A 139 -6.20 -2.71 -1.65
CA ILE A 139 -7.09 -1.97 -0.74
C ILE A 139 -6.38 -1.61 0.57
N GLU A 140 -5.59 -2.50 1.14
CA GLU A 140 -4.80 -2.24 2.36
C GLU A 140 -3.77 -1.13 2.15
N THR A 141 -3.15 -1.09 0.97
CA THR A 141 -2.21 -0.01 0.60
C THR A 141 -2.97 1.32 0.45
N GLU A 142 -4.08 1.33 -0.28
CA GLU A 142 -4.93 2.51 -0.45
C GLU A 142 -5.49 3.03 0.89
N GLU A 143 -5.87 2.13 1.81
CA GLU A 143 -6.31 2.48 3.15
C GLU A 143 -5.19 3.13 3.95
N ALA A 144 -3.98 2.57 3.92
CA ALA A 144 -2.83 3.11 4.62
C ALA A 144 -2.47 4.52 4.10
N GLU A 145 -2.47 4.71 2.78
CA GLU A 145 -2.24 6.02 2.15
C GLU A 145 -3.31 7.04 2.52
N ALA A 146 -4.59 6.66 2.44
CA ALA A 146 -5.71 7.53 2.80
C ALA A 146 -5.68 7.93 4.28
N ARG A 147 -5.32 6.99 5.18
CA ARG A 147 -5.15 7.29 6.61
C ARG A 147 -4.01 8.28 6.85
N ALA A 148 -2.87 8.11 6.16
CA ALA A 148 -1.74 9.03 6.29
C ALA A 148 -2.08 10.45 5.80
N GLN A 149 -2.82 10.56 4.69
CA GLN A 149 -3.31 11.84 4.18
C GLN A 149 -4.28 12.50 5.17
N ALA A 150 -5.26 11.75 5.68
CA ALA A 150 -6.23 12.27 6.65
C ALA A 150 -5.57 12.77 7.95
N GLU A 151 -4.51 12.09 8.41
CA GLU A 151 -3.74 12.54 9.59
C GLU A 151 -2.97 13.83 9.30
N THR A 152 -2.36 13.93 8.10
CA THR A 152 -1.67 15.14 7.66
C THR A 152 -2.63 16.33 7.61
N GLU A 153 -3.81 16.16 7.00
CA GLU A 153 -4.84 17.20 6.93
C GLU A 153 -5.34 17.62 8.31
N ARG A 154 -5.63 16.66 9.22
CA ARG A 154 -6.00 16.96 10.60
C ARG A 154 -4.93 17.76 11.34
N SER A 155 -3.65 17.42 11.14
CA SER A 155 -2.55 18.16 11.76
C SER A 155 -2.44 19.59 11.23
N ALA A 156 -2.67 19.78 9.92
CA ALA A 156 -2.67 21.09 9.29
C ALA A 156 -3.85 21.95 9.76
N GLU A 157 -5.05 21.37 9.88
CA GLU A 157 -6.23 22.04 10.40
C GLU A 157 -6.01 22.49 11.85
N ALA A 158 -5.46 21.62 12.70
CA ALA A 158 -5.11 21.95 14.08
C ALA A 158 -4.09 23.11 14.16
N ALA A 159 -3.09 23.12 13.28
CA ALA A 159 -2.11 24.20 13.22
C ALA A 159 -2.75 25.53 12.80
N VAL A 160 -3.61 25.52 11.78
CA VAL A 160 -4.35 26.72 11.33
C VAL A 160 -5.26 27.26 12.44
N ALA A 161 -5.99 26.38 13.13
CA ALA A 161 -6.83 26.76 14.27
C ALA A 161 -6.01 27.41 15.39
N ALA A 162 -4.85 26.84 15.74
CA ALA A 162 -3.95 27.42 16.73
C ALA A 162 -3.41 28.81 16.31
N HIS A 163 -3.07 28.98 15.03
CA HIS A 163 -2.65 30.28 14.50
C HIS A 163 -3.76 31.32 14.55
N LEU A 164 -5.01 30.93 14.24
CA LEU A 164 -6.16 31.83 14.32
C LEU A 164 -6.39 32.29 15.77
N GLU A 165 -6.42 31.37 16.73
CA GLU A 165 -6.57 31.70 18.15
C GLU A 165 -5.47 32.65 18.65
N ALA A 166 -4.21 32.41 18.25
CA ALA A 166 -3.10 33.28 18.58
C ALA A 166 -3.27 34.70 18.00
N ALA A 167 -3.66 34.80 16.72
CA ALA A 167 -3.92 36.08 16.06
C ALA A 167 -5.10 36.84 16.70
N GLU A 168 -6.15 36.14 17.09
CA GLU A 168 -7.29 36.74 17.81
C GLU A 168 -6.91 37.20 19.22
N ALA A 169 -6.06 36.45 19.93
CA ALA A 169 -5.51 36.87 21.22
C ALA A 169 -4.64 38.14 21.06
N GLU A 170 -3.77 38.19 20.05
CA GLU A 170 -2.95 39.36 19.75
C GLU A 170 -3.80 40.59 19.42
N LYS A 171 -4.81 40.42 18.55
CA LYS A 171 -5.76 41.48 18.21
C LYS A 171 -6.48 42.02 19.45
N ARG A 172 -6.89 41.14 20.37
CA ARG A 172 -7.52 41.53 21.65
C ARG A 172 -6.56 42.36 22.51
N THR A 173 -5.30 41.93 22.65
CA THR A 173 -4.27 42.67 23.39
C THR A 173 -4.01 44.04 22.76
N LEU A 174 -3.82 44.11 21.44
CA LEU A 174 -3.60 45.38 20.73
C LEU A 174 -4.77 46.35 20.91
N ALA A 175 -6.02 45.86 20.84
CA ALA A 175 -7.20 46.68 21.07
C ALA A 175 -7.25 47.25 22.51
N GLN A 176 -6.89 46.43 23.51
CA GLN A 176 -6.79 46.87 24.91
C GLN A 176 -5.68 47.90 25.10
N THR A 177 -4.50 47.67 24.52
CA THR A 177 -3.37 48.62 24.57
C THR A 177 -3.71 49.94 23.89
N TRP A 178 -4.33 49.89 22.71
CA TRP A 178 -4.79 51.08 21.99
C TRP A 178 -5.78 51.90 22.82
N LYS A 179 -6.77 51.24 23.43
CA LYS A 179 -7.75 51.90 24.31
C LYS A 179 -7.09 52.57 25.51
N ALA A 180 -6.14 51.89 26.15
CA ALA A 180 -5.40 52.44 27.29
C ALA A 180 -4.53 53.66 26.90
N LEU A 181 -3.81 53.57 25.77
CA LEU A 181 -3.02 54.68 25.24
C LEU A 181 -3.90 55.87 24.83
N HIS A 182 -5.06 55.60 24.24
CA HIS A 182 -6.01 56.63 23.88
C HIS A 182 -6.57 57.36 25.12
N SER A 183 -6.92 56.63 26.19
CA SER A 183 -7.32 57.25 27.46
C SER A 183 -6.24 58.17 28.01
N LYS A 184 -4.99 57.67 28.08
CA LYS A 184 -3.84 58.47 28.54
C LYS A 184 -3.61 59.71 27.71
N LEU A 185 -3.76 59.62 26.38
CA LEU A 185 -3.63 60.77 25.49
C LEU A 185 -4.72 61.82 25.77
N THR A 186 -5.96 61.39 25.97
CA THR A 186 -7.07 62.28 26.32
C THR A 186 -6.83 62.96 27.67
N GLU A 187 -6.45 62.20 28.70
CA GLU A 187 -6.10 62.72 30.03
C GLU A 187 -4.95 63.74 29.96
N ALA A 188 -3.90 63.45 29.18
CA ALA A 188 -2.77 64.36 28.99
C ALA A 188 -3.20 65.67 28.29
N ARG A 189 -4.08 65.59 27.29
CA ARG A 189 -4.63 66.77 26.60
C ARG A 189 -5.47 67.63 27.53
N GLU A 190 -6.32 67.02 28.35
CA GLU A 190 -7.11 67.73 29.35
C GLU A 190 -6.24 68.40 30.41
N SER A 191 -5.23 67.69 30.91
CA SER A 191 -4.25 68.25 31.86
C SER A 191 -3.49 69.44 31.28
N HIS A 192 -3.04 69.32 30.03
CA HIS A 192 -2.36 70.42 29.33
C HIS A 192 -3.28 71.63 29.12
N ALA A 193 -4.56 71.41 28.75
CA ALA A 193 -5.54 72.48 28.62
C ALA A 193 -5.75 73.23 29.95
N LYS A 194 -5.91 72.50 31.06
CA LYS A 194 -6.02 73.09 32.41
C LYS A 194 -4.78 73.87 32.81
N ALA A 195 -3.59 73.32 32.58
CA ALA A 195 -2.33 74.02 32.88
C ALA A 195 -2.18 75.33 32.08
N ARG A 196 -2.60 75.31 30.80
CA ARG A 196 -2.62 76.51 29.93
C ARG A 196 -3.60 77.56 30.42
N GLU A 197 -4.78 77.15 30.90
CA GLU A 197 -5.76 78.06 31.47
C GLU A 197 -5.25 78.71 32.76
N ALA A 198 -4.71 77.91 33.69
CA ALA A 198 -4.10 78.41 34.93
C ALA A 198 -2.91 79.37 34.66
N GLN A 199 -2.10 79.09 33.63
CA GLN A 199 -1.02 79.97 33.22
C GLN A 199 -1.57 81.34 32.76
N ARG A 200 -2.60 81.36 31.91
CA ARG A 200 -3.25 82.60 31.45
C ARG A 200 -3.86 83.40 32.61
N GLU A 201 -4.50 82.74 33.55
CA GLU A 201 -5.02 83.40 34.75
C GLU A 201 -3.90 84.05 35.56
N ASN A 202 -2.79 83.35 35.78
CA ASN A 202 -1.63 83.87 36.50
C ASN A 202 -0.98 85.05 35.78
N GLU A 203 -0.82 84.97 34.45
CA GLU A 203 -0.34 86.08 33.61
C GLU A 203 -1.25 87.30 33.73
N THR A 204 -2.57 87.10 33.72
CA THR A 204 -3.56 88.18 33.89
C THR A 204 -3.48 88.81 35.29
N ARG A 205 -3.36 88.00 36.35
CA ARG A 205 -3.16 88.49 37.73
C ARG A 205 -1.86 89.28 37.88
N LEU A 206 -0.77 88.81 37.28
CA LEU A 206 0.52 89.52 37.29
C LEU A 206 0.41 90.88 36.58
N ALA A 207 -0.23 90.93 35.41
CA ALA A 207 -0.46 92.17 34.70
C ALA A 207 -1.25 93.18 35.55
N ALA A 208 -2.33 92.74 36.21
CA ALA A 208 -3.13 93.57 37.11
C ALA A 208 -2.33 94.09 38.33
N ILE A 209 -1.44 93.26 38.91
CA ILE A 209 -0.56 93.67 40.02
C ILE A 209 0.47 94.71 39.57
N ILE A 210 1.03 94.56 38.37
CA ILE A 210 1.98 95.52 37.79
C ILE A 210 1.28 96.86 37.53
N GLU A 211 0.09 96.83 36.95
CA GLU A 211 -0.73 98.03 36.70
C GLU A 211 -1.15 98.75 37.99
N ALA A 212 -1.40 98.02 39.08
CA ALA A 212 -1.71 98.60 40.39
C ALA A 212 -0.50 99.19 41.14
N ARG A 213 0.74 98.95 40.68
CA ARG A 213 1.99 99.43 41.28
C ARG A 213 2.67 100.55 40.50
N GLY A 214 2.30 100.76 39.24
CA GLY A 214 2.75 101.89 38.40
C GLY A 214 1.87 103.11 38.57
#